data_AF-A0A6B9T8Z9-F1
#
_entry.id   AF-A0A6B9T8Z9-F1
#
_cell.length_a   1.000
_cell.length_b   1.000
_cell.length_c   1.000
_cell.angle_alpha   90.00
_cell.angle_beta   90.00
_cell.angle_gamma   90.00
#
_symmetry.space_group_name_H-M   'P 1'
#
loop_
_entity.id
_entity.type
_entity.pdbx_description
1 polymer ?
#
loop_
_entity_poly.entity_id
_entity_poly.type
_entity_poly.pdbx_seq_one_letter_code
_entity_poly.pdbx_strand_id
1 'polypeptide(L)'
;MEDGIDFLRGFMRNTETVRGERQGNVLVIDCRGCRLTPVPGSDECIRCMVEAMCRTGSAERIVLRTGRDIEISGAAGRAIREVSSIRRWTSPVTDGPARCRACRMSRERVMAAAWAGFPRNAVFEGRKVLKGNHPGRDGCAECVMRTSRALDQMDSGIRRVVSDMGERR
;
A
#
# COMPACT_ATOMS: atom_id res chain seq x y z
N MET A 1 24.17 -27.76 0.06
CA MET A 1 23.25 -27.13 -0.92
C MET A 1 22.26 -26.30 -0.11
N GLU A 2 22.74 -25.18 0.42
CA GLU A 2 22.00 -24.29 1.33
C GLU A 2 22.11 -22.85 0.81
N ASP A 3 21.65 -22.60 -0.42
CA ASP A 3 21.74 -21.29 -1.08
C ASP A 3 20.40 -20.90 -1.73
N GLY A 4 19.28 -21.14 -1.04
CA GLY A 4 17.94 -20.91 -1.61
C GLY A 4 17.01 -20.00 -0.81
N ILE A 5 17.28 -19.75 0.47
CA ILE A 5 16.29 -19.10 1.37
C ILE A 5 16.65 -17.64 1.69
N ASP A 6 17.90 -17.23 1.50
CA ASP A 6 18.31 -15.82 1.73
C ASP A 6 17.94 -14.87 0.59
N PHE A 7 17.65 -15.38 -0.62
CA PHE A 7 17.21 -14.52 -1.73
C PHE A 7 15.79 -13.95 -1.51
N LEU A 8 14.95 -14.65 -0.73
CA LEU A 8 13.57 -14.20 -0.43
C LEU A 8 13.47 -13.34 0.83
N ARG A 9 14.50 -13.32 1.68
CA ARG A 9 14.55 -12.40 2.85
C ARG A 9 15.02 -11.00 2.48
N GLY A 10 15.73 -10.84 1.36
CA GLY A 10 16.13 -9.53 0.83
C GLY A 10 14.99 -8.68 0.28
N PHE A 11 13.85 -9.28 -0.09
CA PHE A 11 12.73 -8.57 -0.71
C PHE A 11 11.77 -7.90 0.30
N MET A 12 11.84 -8.28 1.59
CA MET A 12 10.87 -7.85 2.61
C MET A 12 11.33 -6.72 3.54
N ARG A 13 12.49 -6.08 3.32
CA ARG A 13 12.97 -4.96 4.17
C ARG A 13 13.70 -3.83 3.46
N ASN A 14 13.42 -3.56 2.18
CA ASN A 14 13.88 -2.31 1.57
C ASN A 14 12.74 -1.29 1.50
N THR A 15 12.23 -0.92 2.67
CA THR A 15 11.89 0.49 2.87
C THR A 15 13.21 1.25 3.01
N GLU A 16 13.99 1.36 1.92
CA GLU A 16 14.91 2.50 1.82
C GLU A 16 14.02 3.71 2.08
N THR A 17 14.26 4.36 3.22
CA THR A 17 13.34 5.30 3.85
C THR A 17 12.87 6.28 2.80
N VAL A 18 11.60 6.19 2.38
CA VAL A 18 11.08 7.05 1.31
C VAL A 18 11.40 8.50 1.65
N ARG A 19 12.29 9.11 0.86
CA ARG A 19 12.83 10.47 1.08
C ARG A 19 11.91 11.46 0.40
N GLY A 20 10.76 11.71 1.03
CA GLY A 20 9.76 12.66 0.56
C GLY A 20 9.69 13.90 1.44
N GLU A 21 9.57 15.07 0.83
CA GLU A 21 9.25 16.32 1.50
C GLU A 21 8.02 16.99 0.86
N ARG A 22 7.16 17.57 1.69
CA ARG A 22 5.99 18.33 1.21
C ARG A 22 6.35 19.81 1.15
N GLN A 23 6.28 20.40 -0.03
CA GLN A 23 6.46 21.82 -0.27
C GLN A 23 5.12 22.41 -0.73
N GLY A 24 4.34 22.95 0.21
CA GLY A 24 2.99 23.44 -0.07
C GLY A 24 2.08 22.32 -0.59
N ASN A 25 1.65 22.42 -1.85
CA ASN A 25 0.80 21.42 -2.51
C ASN A 25 1.56 20.45 -3.43
N VAL A 26 2.90 20.46 -3.35
CA VAL A 26 3.80 19.57 -4.09
C VAL A 26 4.43 18.59 -3.13
N LEU A 27 4.40 17.31 -3.48
CA LEU A 27 5.19 16.26 -2.85
C LEU A 27 6.45 16.02 -3.68
N VAL A 28 7.61 16.33 -3.11
CA VAL A 28 8.90 16.09 -3.75
C VAL A 28 9.47 14.78 -3.21
N ILE A 29 9.78 13.83 -4.09
CA ILE A 29 10.36 12.53 -3.74
C ILE A 29 11.76 12.46 -4.32
N ASP A 30 12.77 12.30 -3.47
CA ASP A 30 14.15 12.10 -3.90
C ASP A 30 14.37 10.64 -4.36
N CYS A 31 14.43 10.45 -5.67
CA CYS A 31 14.63 9.14 -6.29
C CYS A 31 16.11 8.80 -6.51
N ARG A 32 17.06 9.66 -6.12
CA ARG A 32 18.51 9.38 -6.27
C ARG A 32 18.97 8.20 -5.41
N GLY A 33 18.19 7.84 -4.39
CA GLY A 33 18.41 6.63 -3.60
C GLY A 33 17.91 5.35 -4.25
N CYS A 34 17.17 5.41 -5.37
CA CYS A 34 16.68 4.22 -6.05
C CYS A 34 17.84 3.43 -6.66
N ARG A 35 17.82 2.10 -6.49
CA ARG A 35 18.80 1.18 -7.11
C ARG A 35 18.61 1.01 -8.63
N LEU A 36 17.51 1.51 -9.17
CA LEU A 36 17.12 1.42 -10.57
C LEU A 36 16.64 2.80 -11.07
N THR A 37 16.67 3.00 -12.39
CA THR A 37 16.08 4.18 -13.03
C THR A 37 14.58 4.24 -12.70
N PRO A 38 14.09 5.35 -12.13
CA PRO A 38 12.67 5.49 -11.81
C PRO A 38 11.82 5.45 -13.09
N VAL A 39 10.85 4.54 -13.13
CA VAL A 39 9.88 4.43 -14.23
C VAL A 39 8.50 4.80 -13.68
N PRO A 40 7.99 6.03 -13.94
CA PRO A 40 6.65 6.42 -13.54
C PRO A 40 5.62 5.42 -14.07
N GLY A 41 4.89 4.75 -13.17
CA GLY A 41 3.92 3.72 -13.50
C GLY A 41 4.39 2.28 -13.28
N SER A 42 5.66 2.03 -12.94
CA SER A 42 6.08 0.72 -12.43
C SER A 42 5.45 0.44 -11.07
N ASP A 43 5.26 -0.84 -10.74
CA ASP A 43 4.68 -1.25 -9.46
C ASP A 43 5.47 -0.69 -8.26
N GLU A 44 6.80 -0.64 -8.37
CA GLU A 44 7.72 -0.09 -7.36
C GLU A 44 7.57 1.41 -7.21
N CYS A 45 7.54 2.16 -8.33
CA CYS A 45 7.36 3.60 -8.29
C CYS A 45 5.98 3.98 -7.74
N ILE A 46 4.91 3.27 -8.13
CA ILE A 46 3.56 3.49 -7.61
C ILE A 46 3.54 3.24 -6.10
N ARG A 47 4.13 2.15 -5.60
CA ARG A 47 4.26 1.88 -4.17
C ARG A 47 4.98 3.01 -3.44
N CYS A 48 6.14 3.43 -3.96
CA CYS A 48 6.95 4.49 -3.37
C CYS A 48 6.18 5.82 -3.27
N MET A 49 5.47 6.21 -4.34
CA MET A 49 4.66 7.43 -4.36
C MET A 49 3.50 7.39 -3.35
N VAL A 50 2.79 6.26 -3.29
CA VAL A 50 1.71 6.06 -2.30
C VAL A 50 2.28 6.14 -0.88
N GLU A 51 3.44 5.54 -0.62
CA GLU A 51 4.11 5.58 0.69
C GLU A 51 4.56 6.98 1.08
N ALA A 52 5.18 7.70 0.15
CA ALA A 52 5.57 9.09 0.35
C ALA A 52 4.33 9.91 0.77
N MET A 53 3.24 9.80 0.02
CA MET A 53 2.01 10.56 0.25
C MET A 53 1.28 10.16 1.55
N CYS A 54 1.39 8.91 1.98
CA CYS A 54 0.92 8.48 3.29
C CYS A 54 1.75 9.12 4.43
N ARG A 55 3.07 9.24 4.26
CA ARG A 55 3.99 9.75 5.29
C ARG A 55 3.99 11.27 5.40
N THR A 56 4.03 11.97 4.28
CA THR A 56 4.21 13.44 4.24
C THR A 56 2.89 14.21 4.18
N GLY A 57 1.78 13.50 3.98
CA GLY A 57 0.47 14.10 3.73
C GLY A 57 0.14 14.25 2.26
N SER A 58 -1.12 14.59 1.99
CA SER A 58 -1.67 14.72 0.64
C SER A 58 -1.09 15.92 -0.11
N ALA A 59 -0.87 15.75 -1.41
CA ALA A 59 -0.43 16.78 -2.35
C ALA A 59 -1.19 16.63 -3.68
N GLU A 60 -1.28 17.71 -4.46
CA GLU A 60 -1.88 17.68 -5.82
C GLU A 60 -0.89 17.30 -6.90
N ARG A 61 0.39 17.61 -6.69
CA ARG A 61 1.47 17.35 -7.64
C ARG A 61 2.56 16.53 -6.96
N ILE A 62 3.15 15.61 -7.69
CA ILE A 62 4.30 14.83 -7.25
C ILE A 62 5.47 15.15 -8.17
N VAL A 63 6.61 15.51 -7.60
CA VAL A 63 7.86 15.71 -8.34
C VAL A 63 8.82 14.61 -7.92
N LEU A 64 9.19 13.76 -8.87
CA LEU A 64 10.25 12.77 -8.70
C LEU A 64 11.57 13.45 -9.04
N ARG A 65 12.37 13.76 -8.02
CA ARG A 65 13.72 14.29 -8.18
C ARG A 65 14.64 13.18 -8.66
N THR A 66 15.03 13.26 -9.92
CA THR A 66 15.99 12.34 -10.55
C THR A 66 17.16 13.16 -11.12
N GLY A 67 17.91 12.63 -12.11
CA GLY A 67 18.79 13.49 -12.93
C GLY A 67 18.02 14.48 -13.82
N ARG A 68 16.76 14.18 -14.14
CA ARG A 68 15.79 15.08 -14.78
C ARG A 68 14.46 14.96 -14.04
N ASP A 69 14.02 16.02 -13.40
CA ASP A 69 12.81 15.99 -12.59
C ASP A 69 11.58 15.58 -13.43
N ILE A 70 10.81 14.65 -12.90
CA ILE A 70 9.58 14.16 -13.52
C ILE A 70 8.41 14.64 -12.67
N GLU A 71 7.48 15.35 -13.29
CA GLU A 71 6.26 15.76 -12.63
C GLU A 71 5.09 14.83 -12.96
N ILE A 72 4.34 14.47 -11.92
CA ILE A 72 3.10 13.71 -12.01
C ILE A 72 1.98 14.56 -11.43
N SER A 73 1.00 14.88 -12.27
CA SER A 73 -0.17 15.67 -11.93
C SER A 73 -1.42 15.14 -12.67
N GLY A 74 -2.55 15.84 -12.56
CA GLY A 74 -3.77 15.46 -13.25
C GLY A 74 -4.35 14.11 -12.79
N ALA A 75 -4.75 13.26 -13.74
CA ALA A 75 -5.39 11.98 -13.42
C ALA A 75 -4.48 11.02 -12.64
N ALA A 76 -3.21 10.91 -13.04
CA ALA A 76 -2.24 10.04 -12.36
C ALA A 76 -1.96 10.53 -10.92
N GLY A 77 -1.78 11.84 -10.72
CA GLY A 77 -1.60 12.41 -9.38
C GLY A 77 -2.82 12.19 -8.48
N ARG A 78 -4.04 12.36 -9.02
CA ARG A 78 -5.29 12.07 -8.30
C ARG A 78 -5.40 10.59 -7.92
N ALA A 79 -5.07 9.67 -8.83
CA ALA A 79 -5.10 8.24 -8.56
C ALA A 79 -4.18 7.86 -7.39
N ILE A 80 -2.93 8.35 -7.40
CA ILE A 80 -1.99 8.12 -6.29
C ILE A 80 -2.53 8.71 -4.98
N ARG A 81 -3.11 9.90 -5.03
CA ARG A 81 -3.72 10.54 -3.86
C ARG A 81 -4.88 9.73 -3.29
N GLU A 82 -5.77 9.26 -4.14
CA GLU A 82 -6.91 8.43 -3.72
C GLU A 82 -6.45 7.10 -3.13
N VAL A 83 -5.49 6.42 -3.77
CA VAL A 83 -4.89 5.20 -3.22
C VAL A 83 -4.19 5.46 -1.89
N SER A 84 -3.48 6.58 -1.73
CA SER A 84 -2.87 6.95 -0.44
C SER A 84 -3.93 7.18 0.65
N SER A 85 -5.10 7.71 0.28
CA SER A 85 -6.24 7.84 1.18
C SER A 85 -6.78 6.45 1.57
N ILE A 86 -6.99 5.57 0.59
CA ILE A 86 -7.36 4.17 0.80
C ILE A 86 -6.40 3.48 1.78
N ARG A 87 -5.10 3.63 1.56
CA ARG A 87 -4.08 3.09 2.47
C ARG A 87 -4.19 3.64 3.87
N ARG A 88 -4.41 4.95 4.06
CA ARG A 88 -4.53 5.55 5.39
C ARG A 88 -5.70 4.99 6.21
N TRP A 89 -6.90 4.87 5.65
CA TRP A 89 -8.07 4.39 6.43
C TRP A 89 -8.19 2.86 6.48
N THR A 90 -7.55 2.14 5.56
CA THR A 90 -7.46 0.67 5.63
C THR A 90 -6.38 0.19 6.59
N SER A 91 -5.29 0.96 6.74
CA SER A 91 -4.21 0.66 7.67
C SER A 91 -4.77 0.55 9.09
N PRO A 92 -4.35 -0.46 9.85
CA PRO A 92 -4.85 -0.69 11.20
C PRO A 92 -4.52 0.51 12.10
N VAL A 93 -5.53 0.99 12.84
CA VAL A 93 -5.28 1.80 14.04
C VAL A 93 -4.77 0.83 15.11
N THR A 94 -3.61 1.11 15.70
CA THR A 94 -2.99 0.30 16.77
C THR A 94 -3.89 0.13 18.01
N ASP A 95 -4.95 0.93 18.12
CA ASP A 95 -5.91 0.95 19.24
C ASP A 95 -7.17 0.10 19.01
N GLY A 96 -7.05 -1.00 18.27
CA GLY A 96 -8.09 -2.03 18.25
C GLY A 96 -8.25 -2.69 19.64
N PRO A 97 -9.47 -3.10 20.03
CA PRO A 97 -9.70 -3.82 21.28
C PRO A 97 -8.81 -5.07 21.32
N ALA A 98 -8.15 -5.31 22.46
CA ALA A 98 -7.14 -6.35 22.66
C ALA A 98 -7.57 -7.74 22.14
N ARG A 99 -8.88 -8.02 22.15
CA ARG A 99 -9.50 -9.25 21.64
C ARG A 99 -9.12 -9.58 20.18
N CYS A 100 -9.04 -8.59 19.29
CA CYS A 100 -8.72 -8.86 17.89
C CYS A 100 -7.20 -9.00 17.64
N ARG A 101 -6.35 -8.54 18.56
CA ARG A 101 -4.89 -8.79 18.52
C ARG A 101 -4.56 -10.24 18.89
N ALA A 102 -5.34 -10.83 19.81
CA ALA A 102 -5.22 -12.25 20.19
C ALA A 102 -5.69 -13.20 19.08
N CYS A 103 -6.61 -12.77 18.22
CA CYS A 103 -6.91 -13.47 16.98
C CYS A 103 -5.70 -13.36 16.04
N ARG A 104 -5.14 -14.48 15.58
CA ARG A 104 -4.09 -14.54 14.53
C ARG A 104 -4.52 -13.87 13.20
N MET A 105 -5.77 -13.42 13.13
CA MET A 105 -6.46 -12.70 12.05
C MET A 105 -6.60 -11.20 12.35
N SER A 106 -5.59 -10.60 12.98
CA SER A 106 -5.63 -9.15 13.21
C SER A 106 -5.72 -8.43 11.87
N ARG A 107 -6.57 -7.39 11.82
CA ARG A 107 -6.71 -6.51 10.64
C ARG A 107 -5.34 -6.01 10.16
N GLU A 108 -4.43 -5.78 11.10
CA GLU A 108 -3.04 -5.44 10.81
C GLU A 108 -2.35 -6.45 9.91
N ARG A 109 -2.35 -7.73 10.28
CA ARG A 109 -1.66 -8.77 9.49
C ARG A 109 -2.25 -8.93 8.10
N VAL A 110 -3.59 -8.91 8.01
CA VAL A 110 -4.30 -9.08 6.73
C VAL A 110 -4.10 -7.87 5.82
N MET A 111 -4.23 -6.65 6.34
CA MET A 111 -4.02 -5.45 5.53
C MET A 111 -2.54 -5.23 5.19
N ALA A 112 -1.60 -5.62 6.07
CA ALA A 112 -0.18 -5.59 5.75
C ALA A 112 0.15 -6.52 4.57
N ALA A 113 -0.39 -7.75 4.57
CA ALA A 113 -0.26 -8.65 3.43
C ALA A 113 -0.91 -8.08 2.17
N ALA A 114 -2.08 -7.46 2.30
CA ALA A 114 -2.75 -6.82 1.17
C ALA A 114 -1.92 -5.69 0.57
N TRP A 115 -1.37 -4.79 1.39
CA TRP A 115 -0.52 -3.70 0.92
C TRP A 115 0.84 -4.17 0.39
N ALA A 116 1.34 -5.33 0.84
CA ALA A 116 2.51 -5.96 0.22
C ALA A 116 2.22 -6.47 -1.20
N GLY A 117 1.00 -6.96 -1.45
CA GLY A 117 0.55 -7.41 -2.78
C GLY A 117 0.16 -6.28 -3.74
N PHE A 118 -0.14 -5.08 -3.23
CA PHE A 118 -0.44 -3.90 -4.04
C PHE A 118 0.75 -3.53 -4.94
N PRO A 119 0.60 -3.14 -6.22
CA PRO A 119 -0.65 -2.78 -6.88
C PRO A 119 -1.44 -3.93 -7.51
N ARG A 120 -0.81 -5.07 -7.83
CA ARG A 120 -1.47 -6.12 -8.64
C ARG A 120 -2.29 -7.14 -7.85
N ASN A 121 -1.76 -7.61 -6.73
CA ASN A 121 -2.28 -8.79 -6.02
C ASN A 121 -2.83 -8.45 -4.64
N ALA A 122 -3.18 -7.19 -4.40
CA ALA A 122 -3.44 -6.69 -3.05
C ALA A 122 -4.54 -7.47 -2.32
N VAL A 123 -5.70 -7.60 -2.96
CA VAL A 123 -6.85 -8.29 -2.35
C VAL A 123 -6.58 -9.80 -2.24
N PHE A 124 -5.90 -10.38 -3.22
CA PHE A 124 -5.54 -11.79 -3.21
C PHE A 124 -4.65 -12.14 -2.02
N GLU A 125 -3.57 -11.40 -1.80
CA GLU A 125 -2.65 -11.62 -0.67
C GLU A 125 -3.35 -11.42 0.68
N GLY A 126 -4.21 -10.41 0.81
CA GLY A 126 -5.02 -10.21 2.00
C GLY A 126 -5.99 -11.38 2.27
N ARG A 127 -6.72 -11.84 1.25
CA ARG A 127 -7.66 -12.96 1.37
C ARG A 127 -6.95 -14.28 1.66
N LYS A 128 -5.72 -14.49 1.15
CA LYS A 128 -4.91 -15.67 1.44
C LYS A 128 -4.61 -15.78 2.94
N VAL A 129 -4.21 -14.68 3.57
CA VAL A 129 -4.00 -14.64 5.03
C VAL A 129 -5.31 -14.84 5.79
N LEU A 130 -6.41 -14.25 5.32
CA LEU A 130 -7.74 -14.37 5.92
C LEU A 130 -8.35 -15.79 5.79
N LYS A 131 -8.00 -16.56 4.77
CA LYS A 131 -8.51 -17.93 4.57
C LYS A 131 -7.61 -18.99 5.19
N GLY A 132 -6.29 -18.78 5.21
CA GLY A 132 -5.30 -19.76 5.69
C GLY A 132 -5.28 -20.01 7.19
N ASN A 133 -6.13 -19.35 7.98
CA ASN A 133 -6.15 -19.42 9.45
C ASN A 133 -7.59 -19.46 9.99
N HIS A 134 -8.42 -20.39 9.51
CA HIS A 134 -9.80 -20.58 9.99
C HIS A 134 -9.82 -20.92 11.50
N PRO A 135 -10.45 -20.10 12.37
CA PRO A 135 -10.48 -20.40 13.79
C PRO A 135 -11.74 -21.20 14.11
N GLY A 136 -11.59 -22.49 14.44
CA GLY A 136 -12.48 -23.18 15.36
C GLY A 136 -12.34 -22.65 16.80
N ARG A 137 -12.17 -21.33 16.98
CA ARG A 137 -12.09 -20.67 18.29
C ARG A 137 -13.18 -19.60 18.35
N ASP A 138 -14.24 -19.93 19.06
CA ASP A 138 -15.36 -19.06 19.36
C ASP A 138 -14.84 -17.73 19.94
N GLY A 139 -15.04 -16.63 19.21
CA GLY A 139 -14.60 -15.28 19.62
C GLY A 139 -13.94 -14.42 18.54
N CYS A 140 -13.48 -15.01 17.43
CA CYS A 140 -12.81 -14.26 16.34
C CYS A 140 -13.72 -13.87 15.16
N ALA A 141 -14.97 -14.35 15.11
CA ALA A 141 -15.88 -14.15 13.98
C ALA A 141 -16.11 -12.67 13.63
N GLU A 142 -16.32 -11.81 14.64
CA GLU A 142 -16.50 -10.37 14.42
C GLU A 142 -15.24 -9.70 13.86
N CYS A 143 -14.04 -10.09 14.34
CA CYS A 143 -12.78 -9.57 13.84
C CYS A 143 -12.54 -9.99 12.37
N VAL A 144 -12.87 -11.24 12.03
CA VAL A 144 -12.80 -11.76 10.65
C VAL A 144 -13.76 -11.00 9.75
N MET A 145 -15.02 -10.81 10.15
CA MET A 145 -16.00 -10.04 9.38
C MET A 145 -15.55 -8.59 9.15
N ARG A 146 -15.08 -7.89 10.19
CA ARG A 146 -14.57 -6.51 10.06
C ARG A 146 -13.36 -6.42 9.13
N THR A 147 -12.49 -7.42 9.18
CA THR A 147 -11.29 -7.46 8.33
C THR A 147 -11.66 -7.79 6.88
N SER A 148 -12.61 -8.70 6.65
CA SER A 148 -13.16 -8.95 5.30
C SER A 148 -13.76 -7.68 4.71
N ARG A 149 -14.59 -6.96 5.46
CA ARG A 149 -15.17 -5.69 5.01
C ARG A 149 -14.10 -4.65 4.66
N ALA A 150 -13.00 -4.59 5.41
CA ALA A 150 -11.89 -3.69 5.10
C ALA A 150 -11.21 -4.05 3.77
N LEU A 151 -11.03 -5.35 3.48
CA LEU A 151 -10.54 -5.82 2.19
C LEU A 151 -11.51 -5.50 1.04
N ASP A 152 -12.82 -5.67 1.26
CA ASP A 152 -13.83 -5.36 0.25
C ASP A 152 -13.89 -3.86 -0.07
N GLN A 153 -13.74 -3.01 0.96
CA GLN A 153 -13.64 -1.56 0.77
C GLN A 153 -12.35 -1.18 0.04
N MET A 154 -11.22 -1.82 0.35
CA MET A 154 -9.96 -1.62 -0.37
C MET A 154 -10.09 -2.00 -1.85
N ASP A 155 -10.64 -3.19 -2.14
CA ASP A 155 -10.88 -3.69 -3.49
C ASP A 155 -11.75 -2.72 -4.28
N SER A 156 -12.90 -2.34 -3.71
CA SER A 156 -13.84 -1.41 -4.33
C SER A 156 -13.21 -0.04 -4.59
N GLY A 157 -12.41 0.45 -3.65
CA GLY A 157 -11.69 1.72 -3.78
C GLY A 157 -10.65 1.68 -4.90
N ILE A 158 -9.81 0.63 -4.94
CA ILE A 158 -8.78 0.49 -5.98
C ILE A 158 -9.42 0.32 -7.36
N ARG A 159 -10.48 -0.48 -7.49
CA ARG A 159 -11.22 -0.65 -8.76
C ARG A 159 -11.78 0.66 -9.26
N ARG A 160 -12.37 1.49 -8.38
CA ARG A 160 -12.85 2.82 -8.75
C ARG A 160 -11.71 3.68 -9.31
N VAL A 161 -10.58 3.74 -8.63
CA VAL A 161 -9.40 4.50 -9.11
C VAL A 161 -8.96 4.02 -10.50
N VAL A 162 -8.93 2.70 -10.73
CA VAL A 162 -8.54 2.13 -12.03
C VAL A 162 -9.58 2.45 -13.12
N SER A 163 -10.87 2.31 -12.83
CA SER A 163 -11.95 2.67 -13.76
C SER A 163 -11.89 4.15 -14.14
N ASP A 164 -11.74 5.05 -13.16
CA ASP A 164 -11.63 6.49 -13.37
C ASP A 164 -10.43 6.87 -14.25
N MET A 165 -9.35 6.08 -14.23
CA MET A 165 -8.20 6.26 -15.13
C MET A 165 -8.46 5.74 -16.56
N GLY A 166 -9.35 4.75 -16.72
CA GLY A 166 -9.73 4.19 -18.01
C GLY A 166 -10.76 5.03 -18.77
N GLU A 167 -11.70 5.63 -18.06
CA GLU A 167 -12.80 6.43 -18.65
C GLU A 167 -12.37 7.83 -19.14
N ARG A 168 -11.19 8.31 -18.73
CA ARG A 168 -10.67 9.65 -19.07
C ARG A 168 -9.58 9.64 -20.14
N ARG A 169 -9.49 8.54 -20.92
CA ARG A 169 -8.59 8.41 -22.07
C ARG A 169 -9.25 8.78 -23.38
#